data_AF-A0A350DL56-F1
#
_entry.id   AF-A0A350DL56-F1
#
_cell.length_a   1.000
_cell.length_b   1.000
_cell.length_c   1.000
_cell.angle_alpha   90.00
_cell.angle_beta   90.00
_cell.angle_gamma   90.00
#
_symmetry.space_group_name_H-M   'P 1'
#
loop_
_entity.id
_entity.type
_entity.pdbx_description
1 polymer ?
#
loop_
_entity_poly.entity_id
_entity_poly.type
_entity_poly.pdbx_seq_one_letter_code
_entity_poly.pdbx_strand_id
1 'polypeptide(L)'
;MQYQTLPQLNEKVSKICLGTMTWGQQNSESDAHAQMDMALSAGVNFWDTAEMYPSPPDKDKQGDTERFMGTWFNKTKQRDKVILASKISPMDFLRDGQTRYTAAQISSAIDGNLERLQTDYIDIY
;
A
#
# COMPACT_ATOMS: atom_id res chain seq x y z
N MET A 1 12.70 -17.68 -0.19
CA MET A 1 11.72 -17.11 0.76
C MET A 1 11.05 -18.20 1.57
N GLN A 2 10.74 -17.97 2.85
CA GLN A 2 9.82 -18.80 3.63
C GLN A 2 8.43 -18.16 3.66
N TYR A 3 7.39 -18.99 3.58
CA TYR A 3 6.00 -18.53 3.55
C TYR A 3 5.19 -19.13 4.70
N GLN A 4 4.14 -18.44 5.10
CA GLN A 4 3.14 -18.88 6.06
C GLN A 4 1.74 -18.66 5.45
N THR A 5 0.82 -19.61 5.67
CA THR A 5 -0.58 -19.40 5.28
C THR A 5 -1.23 -18.41 6.23
N LEU A 6 -1.82 -17.33 5.70
CA LEU A 6 -2.66 -16.42 6.47
C LEU A 6 -4.08 -17.02 6.55
N PRO A 7 -4.56 -17.47 7.73
CA PRO A 7 -5.75 -18.31 7.81
C PRO A 7 -7.02 -17.69 7.20
N GLN A 8 -7.20 -16.37 7.33
CA GLN A 8 -8.38 -15.66 6.85
C GLN A 8 -8.43 -15.53 5.31
N LEU A 9 -7.27 -15.46 4.66
CA LEU A 9 -7.18 -15.38 3.20
C LEU A 9 -7.00 -16.76 2.55
N ASN A 10 -6.56 -17.76 3.32
CA ASN A 10 -6.09 -19.05 2.80
C ASN A 10 -4.95 -18.90 1.75
N GLU A 11 -4.23 -17.78 1.81
CA GLU A 11 -3.12 -17.43 0.91
C GLU A 11 -1.77 -17.55 1.62
N LYS A 12 -0.72 -17.81 0.84
CA LYS A 12 0.66 -17.86 1.36
C LYS A 12 1.31 -16.49 1.32
N VAL A 13 1.62 -15.94 2.49
CA VAL A 13 2.37 -14.69 2.65
C VAL A 13 3.83 -14.96 3.01
N SER A 14 4.74 -14.16 2.50
CA SER A 14 6.15 -14.20 2.88
C SER A 14 6.30 -13.87 4.37
N LYS A 15 7.20 -14.56 5.08
CA LYS A 15 7.45 -14.29 6.52
C LYS A 15 8.04 -12.89 6.79
N ILE A 16 8.57 -12.25 5.75
CA ILE A 16 9.03 -10.87 5.78
C ILE A 16 8.01 -10.05 4.97
N CYS A 17 7.65 -8.87 5.48
CA CYS A 17 6.80 -7.90 4.81
C CYS A 17 7.62 -6.71 4.31
N LEU A 18 7.32 -6.23 3.10
CA LEU A 18 7.87 -4.97 2.59
C LEU A 18 7.03 -3.80 3.11
N GLY A 19 7.58 -3.06 4.09
CA GLY A 19 7.02 -1.78 4.52
C GLY A 19 7.46 -0.64 3.59
N THR A 20 6.55 0.31 3.32
CA THR A 20 6.71 1.27 2.21
C THR A 20 6.65 2.75 2.61
N MET A 21 6.53 3.05 3.90
CA MET A 21 6.20 4.40 4.38
C MET A 21 7.21 5.51 4.02
N THR A 22 8.41 5.20 3.52
CA THR A 22 9.42 6.22 3.18
C THR A 22 9.31 6.74 1.75
N TRP A 23 8.47 6.12 0.90
CA TRP A 23 8.36 6.38 -0.52
C TRP A 23 7.52 7.64 -0.81
N GLY A 24 8.16 8.69 -1.33
CA GLY A 24 7.59 10.04 -1.50
C GLY A 24 8.22 11.06 -0.55
N GLN A 25 8.88 10.59 0.52
CA GLN A 25 9.55 11.46 1.49
C GLN A 25 11.06 11.32 1.46
N GLN A 26 11.59 10.14 1.79
CA GLN A 26 13.03 9.87 1.78
C GLN A 26 13.47 9.17 0.50
N ASN A 27 12.54 8.49 -0.18
CA ASN A 27 12.78 7.73 -1.39
C ASN A 27 11.98 8.32 -2.54
N SER A 28 12.63 8.43 -3.70
CA SER A 28 11.98 8.75 -4.96
C SER A 28 11.12 7.59 -5.46
N GLU A 29 10.28 7.84 -6.48
CA GLU A 29 9.53 6.78 -7.16
C GLU A 29 10.47 5.72 -7.75
N SER A 30 11.61 6.12 -8.33
CA SER A 30 12.60 5.18 -8.83
C SER A 30 13.22 4.31 -7.73
N ASP A 31 13.45 4.86 -6.54
CA ASP A 31 13.95 4.08 -5.40
C ASP A 31 12.88 3.08 -4.93
N ALA A 32 11.61 3.51 -4.88
CA ALA A 32 10.48 2.66 -4.55
C ALA A 32 10.36 1.48 -5.54
N HIS A 33 10.37 1.75 -6.85
CA HIS A 33 10.29 0.73 -7.89
C HIS A 33 11.47 -0.26 -7.80
N ALA A 34 12.69 0.22 -7.55
CA ALA A 34 13.85 -0.64 -7.38
C ALA A 34 13.73 -1.55 -6.13
N GLN A 35 13.17 -1.03 -5.03
CA GLN A 35 12.89 -1.83 -3.83
C GLN A 35 11.79 -2.85 -4.09
N MET A 36 10.73 -2.50 -4.84
CA MET A 36 9.65 -3.41 -5.23
C MET A 36 10.17 -4.56 -6.12
N ASP A 37 11.00 -4.24 -7.11
CA ASP A 37 11.64 -5.23 -7.98
C ASP A 37 12.55 -6.18 -7.17
N MET A 38 13.36 -5.64 -6.26
CA MET A 38 14.22 -6.43 -5.39
C MET A 38 13.40 -7.33 -4.44
N ALA A 39 12.36 -6.78 -3.82
CA ALA A 39 11.51 -7.53 -2.90
C ALA A 39 10.82 -8.69 -3.61
N LEU A 40 10.20 -8.44 -4.77
CA LEU A 40 9.48 -9.49 -5.49
C LEU A 40 10.44 -10.56 -6.04
N SER A 41 11.60 -10.17 -6.59
CA SER A 41 12.61 -11.12 -7.05
C SER A 41 13.18 -11.99 -5.94
N ALA A 42 13.24 -11.49 -4.70
CA ALA A 42 13.58 -12.28 -3.51
C ALA A 42 12.42 -13.15 -2.98
N GLY A 43 11.23 -13.04 -3.57
CA GLY A 43 10.01 -13.74 -3.19
C GLY A 43 9.22 -13.08 -2.05
N VAL A 44 9.50 -11.82 -1.70
CA VAL A 44 8.67 -11.08 -0.74
C VAL A 44 7.37 -10.68 -1.45
N ASN A 45 6.26 -11.33 -1.12
CA ASN A 45 4.96 -11.07 -1.72
C ASN A 45 4.01 -10.32 -0.77
N PHE A 46 4.33 -10.17 0.51
CA PHE A 46 3.48 -9.45 1.46
C PHE A 46 3.94 -8.00 1.60
N TRP A 47 3.16 -7.05 1.11
CA TRP A 47 3.51 -5.62 1.07
C TRP A 47 2.51 -4.77 1.84
N ASP A 48 3.01 -3.78 2.57
CA ASP A 48 2.24 -2.91 3.47
C ASP A 48 2.30 -1.44 3.04
N THR A 49 1.15 -0.79 2.92
CA THR A 49 1.02 0.64 2.67
C THR A 49 -0.13 1.26 3.48
N ALA A 50 -0.39 2.56 3.34
CA ALA A 50 -1.53 3.24 3.96
C ALA A 50 -1.85 4.51 3.17
N GLU A 51 -3.10 4.98 3.23
CA GLU A 51 -3.48 6.23 2.54
C GLU A 51 -2.67 7.43 3.02
N MET A 52 -2.22 7.43 4.28
CA MET A 52 -1.49 8.56 4.86
C MET A 52 -0.01 8.60 4.48
N TYR A 53 0.54 7.51 3.95
CA TYR A 53 1.96 7.46 3.63
C TYR A 53 2.29 8.43 2.49
N PRO A 54 3.47 9.09 2.53
CA PRO A 54 4.68 8.72 3.28
C PRO A 54 4.76 9.22 4.74
N SER A 55 5.85 8.83 5.45
CA SER A 55 6.19 9.20 6.82
C SER A 55 7.53 9.96 6.89
N PRO A 56 7.66 11.05 7.70
CA PRO A 56 6.57 11.69 8.45
C PRO A 56 5.44 12.19 7.54
N PRO A 57 4.18 12.16 8.00
CA PRO A 57 3.03 12.53 7.18
C PRO A 57 3.10 13.98 6.72
N ASP A 58 2.78 14.21 5.45
CA ASP A 58 2.72 15.52 4.81
C ASP A 58 1.46 15.57 3.95
N LYS A 59 0.65 16.61 4.14
CA LYS A 59 -0.61 16.82 3.41
C LYS A 59 -0.38 16.87 1.91
N ASP A 60 0.70 17.52 1.46
CA ASP A 60 0.96 17.72 0.03
C ASP A 60 1.44 16.44 -0.66
N LYS A 61 1.91 15.47 0.13
CA LYS A 61 2.45 14.18 -0.34
C LYS A 61 1.57 12.99 0.00
N GLN A 62 0.42 13.22 0.65
CA GLN A 62 -0.49 12.18 1.08
C GLN A 62 -0.84 11.24 -0.07
N GLY A 63 -0.57 9.95 0.12
CA GLY A 63 -0.83 8.90 -0.85
C GLY A 63 0.25 8.74 -1.92
N ASP A 64 1.38 9.45 -1.86
CA ASP A 64 2.49 9.28 -2.84
C ASP A 64 3.02 7.86 -2.84
N THR A 65 3.12 7.22 -1.67
CA THR A 65 3.52 5.81 -1.58
C THR A 65 2.60 4.90 -2.41
N GLU A 66 1.29 5.10 -2.31
CA GLU A 66 0.31 4.33 -3.08
C GLU A 66 0.37 4.67 -4.58
N ARG A 67 0.59 5.95 -4.94
CA ARG A 67 0.78 6.37 -6.34
C ARG A 67 2.01 5.71 -6.95
N PHE A 68 3.14 5.68 -6.24
CA PHE A 68 4.37 5.03 -6.71
C PHE A 68 4.19 3.52 -6.86
N MET A 69 3.44 2.89 -5.96
CA MET A 69 3.06 1.49 -6.10
C MET A 69 2.15 1.26 -7.31
N GLY A 70 1.17 2.15 -7.53
CA GLY A 70 0.22 2.06 -8.62
C GLY A 70 0.87 2.18 -10.00
N THR A 71 1.81 3.11 -10.17
CA THR A 71 2.58 3.22 -11.41
C THR A 71 3.42 1.97 -11.66
N TRP A 72 4.01 1.38 -10.60
CA TRP A 72 4.74 0.11 -10.71
C TRP A 72 3.83 -1.06 -11.10
N PHE A 73 2.67 -1.23 -10.44
CA PHE A 73 1.69 -2.26 -10.79
C PHE A 73 1.22 -2.12 -12.23
N ASN A 74 0.91 -0.90 -12.65
CA ASN A 74 0.48 -0.62 -14.01
C ASN A 74 1.58 -0.92 -15.04
N LYS A 75 2.84 -0.62 -14.73
CA LYS A 75 3.99 -0.87 -15.60
C LYS A 75 4.33 -2.35 -15.72
N THR A 76 4.38 -3.07 -14.58
CA THR A 76 4.89 -4.45 -14.53
C THR A 76 3.80 -5.51 -14.70
N LYS A 77 2.54 -5.16 -14.44
CA LYS A 77 1.39 -6.06 -14.44
C LYS A 77 1.54 -7.23 -13.46
N GLN A 78 2.26 -7.04 -12.34
CA GLN A 78 2.53 -8.08 -11.33
C GLN A 78 1.66 -7.95 -10.06
N ARG A 79 0.54 -7.24 -10.14
CA ARG A 79 -0.36 -7.03 -8.99
C ARG A 79 -0.85 -8.34 -8.38
N ASP A 80 -1.12 -9.34 -9.22
CA ASP A 80 -1.57 -10.68 -8.85
C ASP A 80 -0.55 -11.49 -8.04
N LYS A 81 0.73 -11.09 -8.06
CA LYS A 81 1.81 -11.75 -7.31
C LYS A 81 2.00 -11.19 -5.91
N VAL A 82 1.25 -10.15 -5.53
CA VAL A 82 1.42 -9.41 -4.29
C VAL A 82 0.18 -9.57 -3.44
N ILE A 83 0.37 -9.91 -2.17
CA ILE A 83 -0.63 -9.77 -1.12
C ILE A 83 -0.46 -8.37 -0.54
N LEU A 84 -1.38 -7.48 -0.87
CA LEU A 84 -1.30 -6.06 -0.56
C LEU A 84 -2.18 -5.71 0.63
N ALA A 85 -1.58 -5.11 1.66
CA ALA A 85 -2.29 -4.48 2.76
C ALA A 85 -2.29 -2.95 2.61
N SER A 86 -3.44 -2.31 2.75
CA SER A 86 -3.54 -0.86 2.95
C SER A 86 -4.39 -0.54 4.18
N LYS A 87 -4.45 0.75 4.56
CA LYS A 87 -5.06 1.18 5.82
C LYS A 87 -5.72 2.54 5.67
N ILE A 88 -6.83 2.70 6.35
CA ILE A 88 -7.45 4.00 6.67
C ILE A 88 -6.75 4.65 7.87
N SER A 89 -6.56 5.98 7.84
CA SER A 89 -5.80 6.74 8.83
C SER A 89 -6.59 7.91 9.44
N PRO A 90 -6.37 8.28 10.71
CA PRO A 90 -7.06 9.40 11.35
C PRO A 90 -6.36 10.77 11.17
N MET A 91 -5.54 10.99 10.14
CA MET A 91 -4.87 12.28 9.93
C MET A 91 -5.86 13.46 9.85
N ASP A 92 -5.45 14.61 10.37
CA ASP A 92 -6.24 15.85 10.41
C ASP A 92 -6.55 16.42 9.01
N PHE A 93 -5.65 16.25 8.06
CA PHE A 93 -5.87 16.64 6.66
C PHE A 93 -6.67 15.62 5.85
N LEU A 94 -7.09 14.50 6.44
CA LEU A 94 -7.97 13.52 5.81
C LEU A 94 -9.37 13.62 6.41
N ARG A 95 -10.41 13.55 5.56
CA ARG A 95 -11.82 13.61 5.98
C ARG A 95 -12.09 14.77 6.94
N ASP A 96 -11.50 15.93 6.65
CA ASP A 96 -11.60 17.17 7.45
C ASP A 96 -11.26 16.97 8.96
N GLY A 97 -10.35 16.04 9.26
CA GLY A 97 -9.96 15.69 10.62
C GLY A 97 -11.05 14.98 11.42
N GLN A 98 -12.08 14.45 10.75
CA GLN A 98 -13.24 13.80 11.35
C GLN A 98 -13.29 12.30 11.00
N THR A 99 -12.15 11.61 11.02
CA THR A 99 -12.13 10.15 10.81
C THR A 99 -12.81 9.44 11.98
N ARG A 100 -13.92 8.76 11.70
CA ARG A 100 -14.76 8.02 12.66
C ARG A 100 -14.94 6.54 12.32
N TYR A 101 -14.27 6.06 11.26
CA TYR A 101 -14.36 4.67 10.78
C TYR A 101 -15.80 4.20 10.51
N THR A 102 -16.66 5.10 10.03
CA THR A 102 -17.99 4.72 9.57
C THR A 102 -17.91 3.96 8.24
N ALA A 103 -18.92 3.16 7.91
CA ALA A 103 -18.94 2.39 6.65
C ALA A 103 -18.74 3.29 5.41
N ALA A 104 -19.33 4.49 5.40
CA ALA A 104 -19.16 5.47 4.33
C ALA A 104 -17.72 6.00 4.24
N GLN A 105 -17.08 6.28 5.37
CA GLN A 105 -15.69 6.76 5.39
C GLN A 105 -14.70 5.67 5.00
N ILE A 106 -14.93 4.43 5.45
CA ILE A 106 -14.13 3.27 5.07
C ILE A 106 -14.25 3.04 3.56
N SER A 107 -15.47 3.02 3.02
CA SER A 107 -15.69 2.84 1.58
C SER A 107 -14.98 3.94 0.77
N SER A 108 -15.14 5.21 1.15
CA SER A 108 -14.48 6.33 0.48
C SER A 108 -12.95 6.28 0.59
N ALA A 109 -12.40 5.79 1.72
CA ALA A 109 -10.96 5.59 1.86
C ALA A 109 -10.46 4.50 0.92
N ILE A 110 -11.14 3.34 0.89
CA ILE A 110 -10.84 2.23 -0.03
C ILE A 110 -10.86 2.70 -1.48
N ASP A 111 -11.89 3.44 -1.91
CA ASP A 111 -11.99 3.96 -3.27
C ASP A 111 -10.76 4.83 -3.63
N GLY A 112 -10.35 5.71 -2.71
CA GLY A 112 -9.15 6.53 -2.88
C GLY A 112 -7.85 5.71 -2.88
N ASN A 113 -7.77 4.64 -2.07
CA ASN A 113 -6.62 3.73 -2.10
C ASN A 113 -6.53 3.03 -3.46
N LEU A 114 -7.63 2.45 -3.94
CA LEU A 114 -7.70 1.72 -5.21
C LEU A 114 -7.35 2.60 -6.40
N GLU A 115 -7.83 3.85 -6.41
CA GLU A 115 -7.49 4.83 -7.45
C GLU A 115 -5.97 5.09 -7.51
N ARG A 116 -5.34 5.40 -6.36
CA ARG A 116 -3.89 5.66 -6.29
C ARG A 116 -3.06 4.42 -6.61
N LEU A 117 -3.48 3.25 -6.12
CA LEU A 117 -2.83 1.96 -6.34
C LEU A 117 -3.08 1.40 -7.75
N GLN A 118 -3.96 2.01 -8.55
CA GLN A 118 -4.31 1.57 -9.89
C GLN A 118 -4.67 0.07 -9.97
N THR A 119 -5.44 -0.40 -9.00
CA THR A 119 -5.89 -1.79 -8.85
C THR A 119 -7.35 -1.82 -8.42
N ASP A 120 -8.02 -2.94 -8.65
CA ASP A 120 -9.44 -3.17 -8.33
C ASP A 120 -9.67 -3.87 -6.97
N TYR A 121 -8.62 -4.30 -6.27
CA TYR A 121 -8.74 -4.93 -4.96
C TYR A 121 -7.52 -4.70 -4.05
N ILE A 122 -7.75 -4.79 -2.75
CA ILE A 122 -6.75 -4.83 -1.67
C ILE A 122 -6.99 -6.12 -0.91
N ASP A 123 -5.94 -6.91 -0.65
CA ASP A 123 -6.06 -8.23 -0.03
C ASP A 123 -6.39 -8.13 1.47
N ILE A 124 -5.87 -7.09 2.14
CA ILE A 124 -6.06 -6.84 3.58
C ILE A 124 -6.32 -5.34 3.81
N TYR A 125 -7.41 -5.00 4.48
CA TYR A 125 -7.79 -3.63 4.80
C TYR A 125 -8.15 -3.45 6.27
#